data_AF-A0A2V7PB50-F1
#
_entry.id   AF-A0A2V7PB50-F1
#
_cell.length_a   1.000
_cell.length_b   1.000
_cell.length_c   1.000
_cell.angle_alpha   90.00
_cell.angle_beta   90.00
_cell.angle_gamma   90.00
#
_symmetry.space_group_name_H-M   'P 1'
#
loop_
_entity.id
_entity.type
_entity.pdbx_description
1 polymer ?
#
loop_
_entity_poly.entity_id
_entity_poly.type
_entity_poly.pdbx_seq_one_letter_code
_entity_poly.pdbx_strand_id
1 'polypeptide(L)' 'MQAGAAEPQALAVGAVAPDFALPGATRYGTLKNPVHLSDYKGKTVVLAFFFKARTRG' A
#
# COMPACT_ATOMS: atom_id res chain seq x y z
N MET A 1 22.19 -12.41 -15.56
CA MET A 1 20.96 -13.24 -15.53
C MET A 1 19.84 -12.35 -15.04
N GLN A 2 18.97 -11.86 -15.92
CA GLN A 2 17.86 -10.99 -15.54
C GLN A 2 16.73 -11.88 -15.02
N ALA A 3 16.36 -11.72 -13.74
CA ALA A 3 15.17 -12.40 -13.20
C ALA A 3 13.94 -11.83 -13.91
N GLY A 4 13.22 -12.67 -14.67
CA GLY A 4 11.93 -12.30 -15.23
C GLY A 4 11.00 -11.86 -14.10
N ALA A 5 10.38 -10.70 -14.24
CA ALA A 5 9.37 -10.25 -13.29
C ALA A 5 8.26 -11.30 -13.26
N ALA A 6 8.18 -12.05 -12.15
CA ALA A 6 7.04 -12.92 -11.91
C ALA A 6 5.79 -12.05 -11.92
N GLU A 7 4.77 -12.46 -12.68
CA GLU A 7 3.49 -11.76 -12.66
C GLU A 7 2.99 -11.70 -11.20
N PRO A 8 2.56 -10.53 -10.71
CA PRO A 8 2.11 -10.40 -9.33
C PRO A 8 0.92 -11.34 -9.12
N GLN A 9 1.12 -12.37 -8.32
CA GLN A 9 0.06 -13.30 -7.95
C GLN A 9 -0.93 -12.55 -7.06
N ALA A 10 -2.22 -12.63 -7.40
CA ALA A 10 -3.25 -12.05 -6.57
C ALA A 10 -3.23 -12.68 -5.17
N LEU A 11 -3.31 -11.85 -4.13
CA LEU A 11 -3.34 -12.34 -2.76
C LEU A 11 -4.65 -13.13 -2.52
N ALA A 12 -4.51 -14.39 -2.09
CA ALA A 12 -5.66 -15.24 -1.78
C ALA A 12 -6.42 -14.77 -0.53
N VAL A 13 -7.73 -15.02 -0.48
CA VAL A 13 -8.55 -14.73 0.71
C VAL A 13 -8.06 -15.56 1.90
N GLY A 14 -7.91 -14.92 3.06
CA GLY A 14 -7.40 -15.56 4.28
C GLY A 14 -5.88 -15.69 4.35
N ALA A 15 -5.15 -15.37 3.26
CA ALA A 15 -3.70 -15.24 3.33
C ALA A 15 -3.31 -14.05 4.21
N VAL A 16 -2.20 -14.18 4.94
CA VAL A 16 -1.64 -13.08 5.72
C VAL A 16 -1.19 -12.00 4.75
N ALA A 17 -1.71 -10.78 4.92
CA ALA A 17 -1.29 -9.64 4.13
C ALA A 17 0.20 -9.35 4.40
N PRO A 18 1.06 -9.29 3.36
CA PRO A 18 2.47 -8.96 3.52
C PRO A 18 2.62 -7.51 4.00
N ASP A 19 3.64 -7.25 4.81
CA ASP A 19 3.96 -5.88 5.18
C ASP A 19 4.49 -5.11 3.96
N PHE A 20 4.13 -3.84 3.87
CA PHE A 20 4.60 -2.94 2.82
C PHE A 20 4.69 -1.53 3.38
N ALA A 21 5.53 -0.71 2.74
CA ALA A 21 5.72 0.69 3.08
C ALA A 21 5.35 1.59 1.90
N LEU A 22 4.60 2.65 2.17
CA LEU A 22 4.27 3.67 1.17
C LEU A 22 4.57 5.07 1.71
N PRO A 23 4.98 6.02 0.86
CA PRO A 23 4.99 7.43 1.23
C PRO A 23 3.58 7.87 1.63
N GLY A 24 3.43 8.35 2.87
CA GLY A 24 2.18 8.94 3.31
C GLY A 24 2.02 10.36 2.77
N ALA A 25 0.78 10.78 2.51
CA ALA A 25 0.48 12.15 2.12
C ALA A 25 -0.82 12.65 2.76
N THR A 26 -0.78 13.87 3.29
CA THR A 26 -1.92 14.60 3.88
C THR A 26 -2.22 15.87 3.10
N ARG A 27 -3.19 16.67 3.55
CA ARG A 27 -3.46 18.02 3.00
C ARG A 27 -2.27 18.98 3.14
N TYR A 28 -1.29 18.68 4.00
CA TYR A 28 -0.13 19.52 4.26
C TYR A 28 1.13 19.05 3.53
N GLY A 29 1.04 18.01 2.70
CA GLY A 29 2.16 17.43 1.96
C GLY A 29 2.50 16.00 2.38
N THR A 30 3.69 15.54 1.99
CA THR A 30 4.19 14.20 2.29
C THR A 30 4.63 14.06 3.74
N LEU A 31 4.41 12.89 4.33
CA LEU A 31 4.93 12.57 5.65
C LEU A 31 6.46 12.39 5.60
N LYS A 32 7.14 12.74 6.71
CA LYS A 32 8.58 12.51 6.86
C LYS A 32 8.93 11.03 6.85
N ASN A 33 8.11 10.23 7.54
CA ASN A 33 8.30 8.80 7.64
C ASN A 33 7.28 8.09 6.72
N PRO A 34 7.68 6.96 6.13
CA PRO A 34 6.74 6.10 5.40
C PRO A 34 5.69 5.52 6.36
N VAL A 35 4.58 5.07 5.80
CA VAL A 35 3.53 4.34 6.51
C VAL A 35 3.69 2.87 6.21
N HIS A 36 3.76 2.04 7.24
CA HIS A 36 3.81 0.59 7.12
C HIS A 36 2.43 -0.03 7.37
N LEU A 37 2.11 -1.15 6.71
CA LEU A 37 0.90 -1.90 7.05
C LEU A 37 0.97 -2.41 8.51
N SER A 38 2.16 -2.77 8.96
CA SER A 38 2.41 -3.23 10.33
C SER A 38 2.12 -2.18 11.41
N ASP A 39 2.10 -0.88 11.08
CA ASP A 39 1.69 0.19 12.01
C ASP A 39 0.21 0.07 12.42
N TYR A 40 -0.60 -0.67 11.65
CA TYR A 40 -2.03 -0.86 11.89
C TYR A 40 -2.40 -2.24 12.46
N LYS A 41 -1.42 -3.01 12.95
CA LYS A 41 -1.69 -4.31 13.59
C LYS A 41 -2.77 -4.20 14.69
N GLY A 42 -3.64 -5.19 14.74
CA GLY A 42 -4.78 -5.22 15.66
C GLY A 42 -5.99 -4.40 15.22
N LYS A 43 -5.93 -3.73 14.05
CA LYS A 43 -7.06 -3.03 13.43
C LYS A 43 -7.53 -3.75 12.18
N THR A 44 -8.81 -3.59 11.87
CA THR A 44 -9.32 -3.93 10.53
C THR A 44 -8.95 -2.80 9.57
N VAL A 45 -8.23 -3.14 8.50
CA VAL A 45 -7.72 -2.18 7.51
C VAL A 45 -8.32 -2.51 6.15
N VAL A 46 -8.84 -1.49 5.46
CA VAL A 46 -9.34 -1.60 4.09
C VAL A 46 -8.39 -0.84 3.17
N LEU A 47 -7.87 -1.51 2.15
CA LEU A 47 -7.04 -0.90 1.11
C LEU A 47 -7.92 -0.54 -0.10
N ALA A 48 -8.00 0.75 -0.40
CA ALA A 48 -8.71 1.25 -1.57
C ALA A 48 -7.72 1.85 -2.57
N PHE A 49 -7.76 1.35 -3.81
CA PHE A 49 -6.88 1.81 -4.89
C PHE A 49 -7.63 2.77 -5.82
N PHE A 50 -7.06 3.95 -6.05
CA PHE A 50 -7.61 4.96 -6.94
C PHE A 50 -6.59 5.25 -8.04
N PHE A 51 -6.94 5.00 -9.31
CA PHE A 51 -6.05 5.23 -10.45
C PHE A 51 -5.73 6.73 -10.66
N LYS A 52 -6.64 7.62 -10.26
CA LYS A 52 -6.46 9.08 -10.20
C LYS A 52 -6.95 9.60 -8.86
N ALA A 53 -6.07 9.59 -7.87
CA ALA A 53 -6.36 10.16 -6.56
C ALA A 53 -5.94 11.63 -6.51
N ARG A 54 -6.77 12.48 -5.88
CA ARG A 54 -6.41 13.88 -5.53
C ARG A 54 -6.03 14.76 -6.73
N THR A 55 -6.59 14.50 -7.90
CA THR A 55 -6.49 15.41 -9.06
C THR A 55 -7.48 16.57 -8.91
N ARG A 56 -7.15 17.75 -9.44
CA ARG A 56 -8.20 18.76 -9.72
C ARG A 56 -9.11 18.21 -10.83
N GLY A 57 -10.41 18.46 -10.71
CA GLY A 57 -11.40 18.09 -11.72
C GLY A 57 -11.12 18.74 -13.06
#